data_AF-A0A0F6QQU8-F1
#
_entry.id   AF-A0A0F6QQU8-F1
#
_cell.length_a   1.000
_cell.length_b   1.000
_cell.length_c   1.000
_cell.angle_alpha   90.00
_cell.angle_beta   90.00
_cell.angle_gamma   90.00
#
_symmetry.space_group_name_H-M   'P 1'
#
loop_
_entity.id
_entity.type
_entity.pdbx_description
1 polymer ?
#
loop_
_entity_poly.entity_id
_entity_poly.type
_entity_poly.pdbx_seq_one_letter_code
_entity_poly.pdbx_strand_id
1 'polypeptide(L)'
;TDLIKYFTFSMIISILGIRGILLNRRNIPIMSMPIESMLLAVNSNFLVFSVSSDDMMGQSFASLVPTVAAAESAIGLAIFVITFRVRG
;
A
#
# COMPACT_ATOMS: atom_id res chain seq x y z
N THR A 1 9.22 -24.24 -0.76
CA THR A 1 9.94 -23.16 -0.04
C THR A 1 9.65 -21.79 -0.61
N ASP A 2 9.35 -21.69 -1.91
CA ASP A 2 9.16 -20.41 -2.59
C ASP A 2 7.97 -19.59 -2.07
N LEU A 3 6.86 -20.23 -1.73
CA LEU A 3 5.70 -19.55 -1.12
C LEU A 3 6.07 -18.81 0.17
N ILE A 4 6.78 -19.50 1.08
CA ILE A 4 7.21 -18.94 2.37
C ILE A 4 8.13 -17.73 2.12
N LYS A 5 8.96 -17.78 1.08
CA LYS A 5 9.86 -16.68 0.69
C LYS A 5 9.07 -15.47 0.21
N TYR A 6 8.07 -15.64 -0.66
CA TYR A 6 7.21 -14.55 -1.11
C TYR A 6 6.37 -13.95 0.03
N PHE A 7 5.81 -14.79 0.89
CA PHE A 7 5.06 -14.34 2.06
C PHE A 7 5.92 -13.53 3.03
N THR A 8 7.13 -14.02 3.32
CA THR A 8 8.10 -13.32 4.18
C THR A 8 8.52 -11.99 3.57
N PHE A 9 8.74 -11.93 2.26
CA PHE A 9 9.06 -10.69 1.55
C PHE A 9 7.94 -9.66 1.68
N SER A 10 6.68 -10.04 1.43
CA SER A 10 5.52 -9.16 1.61
C SER A 10 5.36 -8.69 3.06
N MET A 11 5.62 -9.56 4.05
CA MET A 11 5.65 -9.15 5.46
C MET A 11 6.72 -8.10 5.75
N ILE A 12 7.94 -8.26 5.24
CA ILE A 12 9.03 -7.31 5.45
C ILE A 12 8.66 -5.93 4.88
N ILE A 13 8.09 -5.88 3.67
CA ILE A 13 7.67 -4.62 3.06
C ILE A 13 6.54 -3.97 3.86
N SER A 14 5.57 -4.75 4.32
CA SER A 14 4.46 -4.25 5.15
C SER A 14 4.99 -3.62 6.45
N ILE A 15 5.93 -4.29 7.14
CA ILE A 15 6.56 -3.77 8.36
C ILE A 15 7.37 -2.51 8.07
N LEU A 16 8.09 -2.45 6.94
CA LEU A 16 8.83 -1.25 6.53
C LEU A 16 7.88 -0.07 6.29
N GLY A 17 6.72 -0.32 5.67
CA GLY A 17 5.65 0.65 5.54
C GLY A 17 5.20 1.19 6.92
N ILE A 18 4.97 0.31 7.90
CA ILE A 18 4.52 0.71 9.25
C ILE A 18 5.57 1.61 9.91
N ARG A 19 6.84 1.21 9.81
CA ARG A 19 7.95 2.03 10.32
C ARG A 19 8.04 3.38 9.62
N GLY A 20 7.79 3.43 8.31
CA GLY A 20 7.78 4.68 7.54
C GLY A 20 6.75 5.69 8.03
N ILE A 21 5.52 5.22 8.35
CA ILE A 21 4.46 6.09 8.88
C ILE A 21 4.82 6.63 10.28
N LEU A 22 5.39 5.78 11.14
CA LEU A 22 5.73 6.17 12.51
C LEU A 22 6.86 7.21 12.57
N LEU A 23 7.86 7.09 11.70
CA LEU A 23 9.00 8.01 11.65
C LEU A 23 8.62 9.36 11.06
N ASN A 24 7.73 9.39 10.06
CA ASN A 24 7.53 10.56 9.23
C ASN A 24 6.18 11.26 9.47
N ARG A 25 5.97 11.77 10.69
CA ARG A 25 4.70 12.39 11.14
C ARG A 25 4.48 13.85 10.69
N ARG A 26 5.52 14.56 10.23
CA ARG A 26 5.43 16.02 9.98
C ARG A 26 5.05 16.40 8.55
N ASN A 27 5.31 15.54 7.58
CA ASN A 27 5.12 15.85 6.16
C ASN A 27 4.05 14.94 5.57
N ILE A 28 2.87 15.50 5.33
CA ILE A 28 1.69 14.77 4.84
C ILE A 28 1.98 13.99 3.53
N PRO A 29 2.63 14.58 2.48
CA PRO A 29 2.89 13.83 1.24
C PRO A 29 3.87 12.66 1.44
N ILE A 30 4.86 12.85 2.31
CA ILE A 30 5.86 11.83 2.63
C ILE A 30 5.21 10.71 3.47
N MET A 31 4.14 11.01 4.20
CA MET A 31 3.36 10.02 4.95
C MET A 31 2.47 9.14 4.04
N SER A 32 2.06 9.64 2.86
CA SER A 32 1.32 8.86 1.85
C SER A 32 2.18 7.81 1.14
N MET A 33 3.49 8.04 0.97
CA MET A 33 4.40 7.08 0.31
C MET A 33 4.51 5.71 1.00
N PRO A 34 4.70 5.60 2.33
CA PRO A 34 4.72 4.31 3.01
C PRO A 34 3.35 3.61 3.04
N ILE A 35 2.25 4.36 2.90
CA ILE A 35 0.89 3.80 2.79
C ILE A 35 0.73 3.04 1.46
N GLU A 36 1.16 3.65 0.34
CA GLU A 36 1.21 2.97 -0.96
C GLU A 36 2.04 1.68 -0.90
N SER A 37 3.20 1.71 -0.23
CA SER A 37 4.04 0.52 -0.04
C SER A 37 3.36 -0.59 0.77
N MET A 38 2.49 -0.25 1.75
CA MET A 38 1.70 -1.25 2.49
C MET A 38 0.63 -1.88 1.61
N LEU A 39 -0.11 -1.08 0.85
CA LEU A 39 -1.13 -1.55 -0.08
C LEU A 39 -0.51 -2.46 -1.15
N LEU A 40 0.70 -2.14 -1.63
CA LEU A 40 1.45 -2.99 -2.54
C LEU A 40 1.82 -4.35 -1.91
N ALA A 41 2.26 -4.36 -0.64
CA ALA A 41 2.58 -5.60 0.07
C ALA A 41 1.35 -6.51 0.24
N VAL A 42 0.20 -5.92 0.59
CA VAL A 42 -1.08 -6.63 0.68
C VAL A 42 -1.52 -7.15 -0.69
N ASN A 43 -1.36 -6.36 -1.74
CA ASN A 43 -1.67 -6.78 -3.10
C ASN A 43 -0.83 -7.98 -3.55
N SER A 44 0.48 -7.96 -3.28
CA SER A 44 1.37 -9.07 -3.57
C SER A 44 0.98 -10.34 -2.80
N ASN A 45 0.54 -10.20 -1.54
CA ASN A 45 0.05 -11.33 -0.76
C ASN A 45 -1.22 -11.96 -1.38
N PHE A 46 -2.16 -11.14 -1.88
CA PHE A 46 -3.33 -11.64 -2.62
C PHE A 46 -2.95 -12.38 -3.90
N LEU A 47 -2.02 -11.85 -4.69
CA LEU A 47 -1.52 -12.48 -5.91
C LEU A 47 -0.86 -13.84 -5.62
N VAL A 48 -0.01 -13.92 -4.61
CA VAL A 48 0.66 -15.18 -4.21
C VAL A 48 -0.36 -16.22 -3.76
N PHE A 49 -1.36 -15.82 -2.98
CA PHE A 49 -2.41 -16.73 -2.51
C PHE A 49 -3.32 -17.21 -3.65
N SER A 50 -3.62 -16.32 -4.60
CA SER A 50 -4.39 -16.63 -5.80
C SER A 50 -3.71 -17.68 -6.67
N VAL A 51 -2.40 -17.52 -6.93
CA VAL A 51 -1.60 -18.48 -7.71
C VAL A 51 -1.47 -19.82 -6.98
N SER A 52 -1.44 -19.80 -5.63
CA SER A 52 -1.24 -21.02 -4.84
C SER A 52 -2.52 -21.84 -4.65
N SER A 53 -3.67 -21.19 -4.68
CA SER A 53 -4.99 -21.83 -4.55
C SER A 53 -5.70 -22.02 -5.89
N ASP A 54 -5.06 -21.60 -7.01
CA ASP A 54 -5.63 -21.58 -8.37
C ASP A 54 -6.99 -20.87 -8.46
N ASP A 55 -7.19 -19.81 -7.66
CA ASP A 55 -8.48 -19.13 -7.53
C ASP A 55 -8.47 -17.77 -8.25
N MET A 56 -9.40 -17.60 -9.20
CA MET A 56 -9.57 -16.36 -9.98
C MET A 56 -10.11 -15.17 -9.16
N MET A 57 -10.76 -15.40 -8.02
CA MET A 57 -11.22 -14.32 -7.14
C MET A 57 -10.03 -13.54 -6.58
N GLY A 58 -8.93 -14.21 -6.24
CA GLY A 58 -7.73 -13.55 -5.73
C GLY A 58 -7.08 -12.59 -6.75
N GLN A 59 -7.09 -12.94 -8.03
CA GLN A 59 -6.65 -12.04 -9.12
C GLN A 59 -7.60 -10.84 -9.29
N SER A 60 -8.91 -11.06 -9.16
CA SER A 60 -9.90 -9.98 -9.25
C SER A 60 -9.69 -8.94 -8.14
N PHE A 61 -9.52 -9.39 -6.89
CA PHE A 61 -9.16 -8.50 -5.78
C PHE A 61 -7.82 -7.80 -5.99
N ALA A 62 -6.82 -8.50 -6.53
CA ALA A 62 -5.50 -7.92 -6.78
C ALA A 62 -5.53 -6.75 -7.80
N SER A 63 -6.51 -6.74 -8.72
CA SER A 63 -6.71 -5.60 -9.64
C SER A 63 -7.37 -4.40 -8.96
N LEU A 64 -8.19 -4.62 -7.92
CA LEU A 64 -8.95 -3.57 -7.23
C LEU A 64 -8.09 -2.81 -6.21
N VAL A 65 -7.19 -3.50 -5.51
CA VAL A 65 -6.32 -2.90 -4.48
C VAL A 65 -5.53 -1.67 -4.99
N PRO A 66 -4.82 -1.70 -6.13
CA PRO A 66 -4.12 -0.53 -6.63
C PRO A 66 -5.06 0.60 -7.11
N THR A 67 -6.30 0.28 -7.50
CA THR A 67 -7.32 1.30 -7.80
C THR A 67 -7.72 2.05 -6.53
N VAL A 68 -7.90 1.34 -5.41
CA VAL A 68 -8.19 1.96 -4.11
C VAL A 68 -7.00 2.79 -3.62
N ALA A 69 -5.77 2.29 -3.77
CA ALA A 69 -4.55 3.03 -3.44
C ALA A 69 -4.46 4.35 -4.23
N ALA A 70 -4.69 4.30 -5.54
CA ALA A 70 -4.72 5.50 -6.38
C ALA A 70 -5.78 6.53 -5.91
N ALA A 71 -6.96 6.05 -5.52
CA ALA A 71 -8.01 6.91 -4.96
C ALA A 71 -7.59 7.55 -3.62
N GLU A 72 -6.99 6.78 -2.71
CA GLU A 72 -6.49 7.28 -1.43
C GLU A 72 -5.40 8.34 -1.63
N SER A 73 -4.43 8.08 -2.50
CA SER A 73 -3.36 9.03 -2.83
C SER A 73 -3.90 10.33 -3.45
N ALA A 74 -4.92 10.26 -4.32
CA ALA A 74 -5.58 11.44 -4.87
C ALA A 74 -6.26 12.29 -3.79
N ILE A 75 -6.97 11.64 -2.85
CA ILE A 75 -7.62 12.30 -1.72
C ILE A 75 -6.57 12.93 -0.79
N GLY A 76 -5.50 12.20 -0.46
CA GLY A 76 -4.41 12.68 0.39
C GLY A 76 -3.73 13.93 -0.18
N LEU A 77 -3.47 13.95 -1.49
CA LEU A 77 -2.91 15.11 -2.16
C LEU A 77 -3.89 16.29 -2.20
N ALA A 78 -5.18 16.05 -2.45
CA ALA A 78 -6.19 17.10 -2.44
C ALA A 78 -6.26 17.83 -1.09
N ILE A 79 -6.25 17.07 0.01
CA ILE A 79 -6.23 17.61 1.38
C ILE A 79 -4.94 18.41 1.63
N PHE A 80 -3.81 17.89 1.17
CA PHE A 80 -2.51 18.58 1.29
C PHE A 80 -2.52 19.94 0.59
N VAL A 81 -3.00 20.01 -0.66
CA VAL A 81 -3.07 21.26 -1.44
C VAL A 81 -3.97 22.31 -0.76
N ILE A 82 -5.14 21.90 -0.26
CA ILE A 82 -6.07 22.81 0.44
C ILE A 82 -5.44 23.33 1.73
N THR A 83 -4.79 22.45 2.50
CA THR A 83 -4.11 22.83 3.75
C THR A 83 -2.96 23.80 3.51
N PHE A 84 -2.21 23.62 2.41
CA PHE A 84 -1.13 24.53 2.05
C PHE A 84 -1.65 25.89 1.58
N ARG A 85 -2.77 25.92 0.83
CA ARG A 85 -3.41 27.18 0.38
C ARG A 85 -3.96 28.02 1.56
N VAL A 86 -4.37 27.41 2.66
CA VAL A 86 -4.88 28.13 3.86
C VAL A 86 -3.75 28.65 4.76
N ARG A 87 -2.56 28.03 4.70
CA ARG A 87 -1.39 28.37 5.53
C ARG A 87 -0.35 29.25 4.83
N GLY A 88 -0.44 29.37 3.50
CA GLY A 88 0.39 30.25 2.68
C GLY A 88 -0.24 31.61 2.44
#